data_AF-A0A844C8P3-F1
#
_entry.id   AF-A0A844C8P3-F1
#
_cell.length_a   1.000
_cell.length_b   1.000
_cell.length_c   1.000
_cell.angle_alpha   90.00
_cell.angle_beta   90.00
_cell.angle_gamma   90.00
#
_symmetry.space_group_name_H-M   'P 1'
#
loop_
_entity.id
_entity.type
_entity.pdbx_description
1 polymer ?
#
loop_
_entity_poly.entity_id
_entity_poly.type
_entity_poly.pdbx_seq_one_letter_code
_entity_poly.pdbx_strand_id
1 'polypeptide(L)'
;MHPVFKEYIDSLEPSFQQLLNMKPVTVATLPKEIPQSGIYLFSENGKHLYVGRTNTIRKRLQNHCRPSSGHNSATFAFRLTREITGITQATYVTDGSRANLELDATFGPEFIKQKKRVREMHVRYVSEPEPMRQALLEMYVSVSLGTPHNNFDNH
;
A
#
# COMPACT_ATOMS: atom_id res chain seq x y z
N MET A 1 -3.27 -25.82 -15.17
CA MET A 1 -2.39 -24.64 -15.01
C MET A 1 -1.15 -24.85 -15.87
N HIS A 2 -0.67 -23.84 -16.60
CA HIS A 2 0.55 -23.95 -17.40
C HIS A 2 1.76 -24.22 -16.48
N PRO A 3 2.69 -25.14 -16.81
CA PRO A 3 3.77 -25.56 -15.90
C PRO A 3 4.61 -24.40 -15.35
N VAL A 4 5.08 -23.51 -16.23
CA VAL A 4 5.87 -22.32 -15.83
C VAL A 4 5.09 -21.41 -14.87
N PHE A 5 3.78 -21.21 -15.11
CA PHE A 5 2.98 -20.38 -14.21
C PHE A 5 2.77 -21.07 -12.85
N LYS A 6 2.64 -22.40 -12.85
CA LYS A 6 2.56 -23.18 -11.60
C LYS A 6 3.81 -22.97 -10.75
N GLU A 7 5.01 -22.99 -11.35
CA GLU A 7 6.26 -22.74 -10.64
C GLU A 7 6.27 -21.36 -9.97
N TYR A 8 5.78 -20.33 -10.67
CA TYR A 8 5.62 -19.00 -10.07
C TYR A 8 4.71 -19.04 -8.85
N ILE A 9 3.50 -19.61 -8.98
CA ILE A 9 2.50 -19.66 -7.91
C ILE A 9 3.00 -20.46 -6.71
N ASP A 10 3.56 -21.65 -6.93
CA ASP A 10 4.08 -22.51 -5.86
C ASP A 10 5.21 -21.80 -5.09
N SER A 11 5.97 -20.92 -5.75
CA SER A 11 7.06 -20.17 -5.12
C SER A 11 6.59 -19.00 -4.23
N LEU A 12 5.29 -18.61 -4.26
CA LEU A 12 4.81 -17.43 -3.53
C LEU A 12 4.60 -17.69 -2.04
N GLU A 13 4.17 -18.91 -1.68
CA GLU A 13 3.78 -19.25 -0.32
C GLU A 13 4.90 -19.04 0.72
N PRO A 14 6.17 -19.43 0.47
CA PRO A 14 7.25 -19.13 1.39
C PRO A 14 7.43 -17.63 1.68
N SER A 15 7.33 -16.77 0.65
CA SER A 15 7.43 -15.32 0.81
C SER A 15 6.22 -14.74 1.57
N PHE A 16 5.03 -15.30 1.38
CA PHE A 16 3.84 -14.95 2.13
C PHE A 16 3.98 -15.29 3.63
N GLN A 17 4.45 -16.50 3.95
CA GLN A 17 4.70 -16.88 5.34
C GLN A 17 5.82 -16.04 5.98
N GLN A 18 6.89 -15.74 5.23
CA GLN A 18 7.93 -14.84 5.72
C GLN A 18 7.37 -13.45 6.02
N LEU A 19 6.50 -12.92 5.15
CA LEU A 19 5.83 -11.65 5.37
C LEU A 19 5.03 -11.68 6.68
N LEU A 20 4.17 -12.68 6.90
CA LEU A 20 3.32 -12.78 8.09
C LEU A 20 4.10 -12.98 9.39
N ASN A 21 5.17 -13.77 9.34
CA ASN A 21 6.04 -14.06 10.48
C ASN A 21 6.96 -12.89 10.85
N MET A 22 7.11 -11.88 9.98
CA MET A 22 7.84 -10.68 10.32
C MET A 22 7.18 -9.97 11.51
N LYS A 23 7.96 -9.67 12.55
CA LYS A 23 7.52 -8.79 13.64
C LYS A 23 7.19 -7.41 13.06
N PRO A 24 5.96 -6.91 13.24
CA PRO A 24 5.55 -5.65 12.64
C PRO A 24 6.33 -4.47 13.23
N VAL A 25 6.60 -3.48 12.39
CA VAL A 25 7.20 -2.18 12.75
C VAL A 25 6.25 -1.05 12.34
N THR A 26 6.60 0.21 12.59
CA THR A 26 5.94 1.36 11.98
C THR A 26 6.89 2.03 11.00
N VAL A 27 6.41 2.98 10.19
CA VAL A 27 7.29 3.76 9.32
C VAL A 27 8.35 4.54 10.12
N ALA A 28 8.01 4.94 11.36
CA ALA A 28 8.91 5.65 12.26
C ALA A 28 10.01 4.74 12.86
N THR A 29 9.75 3.44 12.99
CA THR A 29 10.67 2.48 13.63
C THR A 29 11.33 1.52 12.64
N LEU A 30 11.32 1.84 11.34
CA LEU A 30 11.99 1.02 10.33
C LEU A 30 13.47 0.81 10.69
N PRO A 31 13.96 -0.44 10.75
CA PRO A 31 15.38 -0.75 10.95
C PRO A 31 16.25 -0.06 9.91
N LYS A 32 17.55 0.10 10.13
CA LYS A 32 18.48 0.70 9.15
C LYS A 32 18.56 -0.15 7.87
N GLU A 33 18.63 -1.45 8.04
CA GLU A 33 18.71 -2.44 6.95
C GLU A 33 17.33 -3.03 6.69
N ILE A 34 16.80 -2.77 5.50
CA ILE A 34 15.57 -3.38 4.99
C ILE A 34 15.78 -3.69 3.50
N PRO A 35 15.02 -4.62 2.91
CA PRO A 35 15.14 -4.92 1.49
C PRO A 35 14.89 -3.68 0.62
N GLN A 36 15.60 -3.58 -0.50
CA GLN A 36 15.40 -2.49 -1.45
C GLN A 36 14.09 -2.64 -2.22
N SER A 37 13.80 -3.85 -2.72
CA SER A 37 12.65 -4.18 -3.55
C SER A 37 11.83 -5.32 -2.95
N GLY A 38 10.53 -5.32 -3.22
CA GLY A 38 9.61 -6.34 -2.76
C GLY A 38 8.21 -5.79 -2.49
N ILE A 39 7.52 -6.45 -1.57
CA ILE A 39 6.18 -6.05 -1.15
C ILE A 39 6.15 -5.61 0.32
N TYR A 40 5.13 -4.84 0.67
CA TYR A 40 4.85 -4.40 2.03
C TYR A 40 3.36 -4.49 2.32
N LEU A 41 3.01 -4.70 3.59
CA LEU A 41 1.65 -4.85 4.09
C LEU A 41 1.42 -3.88 5.24
N PHE A 42 0.43 -3.01 5.10
CA PHE A 42 -0.10 -2.17 6.17
C PHE A 42 -1.23 -2.89 6.93
N SER A 43 -1.22 -2.75 8.25
CA SER A 43 -2.23 -3.33 9.14
C SER A 43 -2.54 -2.40 10.30
N GLU A 44 -3.76 -2.44 10.80
CA GLU A 44 -4.22 -1.63 11.92
C GLU A 44 -5.17 -2.47 12.78
N ASN A 45 -5.00 -2.45 14.11
CA ASN A 45 -5.85 -3.20 15.05
C ASN A 45 -6.02 -4.69 14.67
N GLY A 46 -4.93 -5.33 14.25
CA GLY A 46 -4.92 -6.74 13.84
C GLY A 46 -5.53 -7.02 12.45
N LYS A 47 -6.02 -6.01 11.73
CA LYS A 47 -6.59 -6.17 10.38
C LYS A 47 -5.59 -5.81 9.29
N HIS A 48 -5.51 -6.62 8.26
CA HIS A 48 -4.71 -6.37 7.06
C HIS A 48 -5.47 -5.44 6.12
N LEU A 49 -4.86 -4.31 5.74
CA LEU A 49 -5.58 -3.21 5.10
C LEU A 49 -5.15 -2.99 3.65
N TYR A 50 -3.85 -2.99 3.40
CA TYR A 50 -3.31 -2.64 2.09
C TYR A 50 -1.94 -3.29 1.87
N VAL A 51 -1.79 -3.95 0.73
CA VAL A 51 -0.53 -4.48 0.22
C VAL A 51 -0.06 -3.57 -0.91
N GLY A 52 1.25 -3.32 -0.98
CA GLY A 52 1.83 -2.66 -2.14
C GLY A 52 3.17 -3.26 -2.52
N ARG A 53 3.57 -3.07 -3.77
CA ARG A 53 4.92 -3.40 -4.25
C ARG A 53 5.75 -2.19 -4.64
N THR A 54 7.07 -2.35 -4.66
CA THR A 54 8.01 -1.27 -5.02
C THR A 54 9.45 -1.80 -5.20
N ASN A 55 10.25 -1.08 -5.97
CA ASN A 55 11.70 -1.26 -6.04
C ASN A 55 12.47 -0.35 -5.07
N THR A 56 11.76 0.36 -4.18
CA THR A 56 12.31 1.26 -3.16
C THR A 56 11.48 1.23 -1.86
N ILE A 57 11.50 0.12 -1.11
CA ILE A 57 10.60 -0.11 0.06
C ILE A 57 10.63 1.04 1.05
N ARG A 58 11.81 1.45 1.53
CA ARG A 58 11.92 2.55 2.52
C ARG A 58 11.25 3.83 2.03
N LYS A 59 11.61 4.25 0.81
CA LYS A 59 11.10 5.48 0.20
C LYS A 59 9.59 5.40 0.02
N ARG A 60 9.07 4.26 -0.47
CA ARG A 60 7.64 4.08 -0.71
C ARG A 60 6.82 4.09 0.57
N LEU A 61 7.28 3.40 1.62
CA LEU A 61 6.63 3.43 2.94
C LEU A 61 6.57 4.84 3.50
N GLN A 62 7.66 5.59 3.40
CA GLN A 62 7.71 6.99 3.82
C GLN A 62 6.77 7.88 2.99
N ASN A 63 6.71 7.67 1.67
CA ASN A 63 5.84 8.43 0.78
C ASN A 63 4.34 8.25 1.09
N HIS A 64 3.95 7.12 1.71
CA HIS A 64 2.55 6.91 2.09
C HIS A 64 2.06 7.83 3.22
N CYS A 65 2.97 8.40 4.02
CA CYS A 65 2.60 9.10 5.25
C CYS A 65 3.36 10.41 5.51
N ARG A 66 4.36 10.77 4.70
CA ARG A 66 5.14 12.01 4.90
C ARG A 66 4.24 13.25 4.77
N PRO A 67 4.41 14.28 5.60
CA PRO A 67 3.63 15.52 5.47
C PRO A 67 3.69 16.14 4.07
N SER A 68 4.88 16.14 3.45
CA SER A 68 5.12 16.65 2.09
C SER A 68 4.63 15.74 0.96
N SER A 69 4.17 14.53 1.26
CA SER A 69 3.64 13.63 0.24
C SER A 69 2.23 14.02 -0.16
N GLY A 70 2.06 14.30 -1.46
CA GLY A 70 0.77 14.51 -2.11
C GLY A 70 0.21 13.24 -2.74
N HIS A 71 -0.86 13.39 -3.51
CA HIS A 71 -1.80 12.38 -3.99
C HIS A 71 -1.15 11.30 -4.85
N ASN A 72 -0.08 11.64 -5.58
CA ASN A 72 0.67 10.71 -6.41
C ASN A 72 1.61 9.80 -5.60
N SER A 73 1.91 10.17 -4.36
CA SER A 73 2.89 9.48 -3.51
C SER A 73 2.26 8.85 -2.26
N ALA A 74 1.31 9.55 -1.63
CA ALA A 74 0.55 9.09 -0.48
C ALA A 74 -0.75 8.37 -0.88
N THR A 75 -0.64 7.49 -1.87
CA THR A 75 -1.77 6.81 -2.52
C THR A 75 -2.68 6.06 -1.56
N PHE A 76 -2.15 5.40 -0.52
CA PHE A 76 -2.99 4.68 0.44
C PHE A 76 -3.77 5.64 1.34
N ALA A 77 -3.12 6.66 1.91
CA ALA A 77 -3.81 7.70 2.68
C ALA A 77 -4.89 8.41 1.84
N PHE A 78 -4.64 8.65 0.55
CA PHE A 78 -5.60 9.27 -0.35
C PHE A 78 -6.83 8.39 -0.57
N ARG A 79 -6.65 7.06 -0.72
CA ARG A 79 -7.75 6.09 -0.80
C ARG A 79 -8.62 6.11 0.47
N LEU A 80 -8.00 6.05 1.65
CA LEU A 80 -8.72 6.14 2.92
C LEU A 80 -9.52 7.45 3.04
N THR A 81 -8.95 8.55 2.52
CA THR A 81 -9.61 9.86 2.53
C THR A 81 -10.85 9.86 1.64
N ARG A 82 -10.79 9.26 0.46
CA ARG A 82 -11.96 9.12 -0.43
C ARG A 82 -13.09 8.32 0.20
N GLU A 83 -12.75 7.23 0.88
CA GLU A 83 -13.75 6.38 1.54
C GLU A 83 -14.47 7.12 2.67
N ILE A 84 -13.72 7.83 3.54
CA ILE A 84 -14.32 8.51 4.69
C ILE A 84 -15.08 9.78 4.31
N THR A 85 -14.65 10.47 3.25
CA THR A 85 -15.33 11.69 2.76
C THR A 85 -16.49 11.37 1.82
N GLY A 86 -16.61 10.15 1.31
CA GLY A 86 -17.57 9.76 0.27
C GLY A 86 -17.23 10.31 -1.13
N ILE A 87 -16.14 11.08 -1.28
CA ILE A 87 -15.70 11.68 -2.54
C ILE A 87 -14.95 10.62 -3.38
N THR A 88 -15.71 9.63 -3.85
CA THR A 88 -15.17 8.40 -4.45
C THR A 88 -14.97 8.49 -5.97
N GLN A 89 -15.75 9.31 -6.68
CA GLN A 89 -15.63 9.47 -8.13
C GLN A 89 -14.78 10.66 -8.53
N ALA A 90 -13.96 10.48 -9.58
CA ALA A 90 -13.40 11.60 -10.31
C ALA A 90 -14.53 12.24 -11.12
N THR A 91 -14.95 13.44 -10.74
CA THR A 91 -15.78 14.25 -11.63
C THR A 91 -14.91 14.55 -12.86
N TYR A 92 -15.36 14.20 -14.06
CA TYR A 92 -14.62 14.38 -15.33
C TYR A 92 -14.39 15.86 -15.73
N VAL A 93 -14.50 16.78 -14.76
CA VAL A 93 -14.20 18.21 -14.84
C VAL A 93 -12.89 18.47 -14.11
N THR A 94 -12.20 19.57 -14.43
CA THR A 94 -11.01 20.01 -13.68
C THR A 94 -11.28 20.11 -12.18
N ASP A 95 -12.50 20.51 -11.81
CA ASP A 95 -13.04 20.42 -10.47
C ASP A 95 -13.23 18.95 -10.07
N GLY A 96 -12.40 18.48 -9.14
CA GLY A 96 -12.34 17.07 -8.70
C GLY A 96 -11.06 16.33 -9.11
N SER A 97 -10.11 17.00 -9.76
CA SER A 97 -8.75 16.47 -9.92
C SER A 97 -8.13 16.16 -8.56
N ARG A 98 -7.19 15.19 -8.51
CA ARG A 98 -6.53 14.83 -7.24
C ARG A 98 -5.80 16.01 -6.58
N ALA A 99 -5.26 16.92 -7.38
CA ALA A 99 -4.60 18.13 -6.90
C ALA A 99 -5.61 19.11 -6.27
N ASN A 100 -6.79 19.29 -6.90
CA ASN A 100 -7.84 20.14 -6.35
C ASN A 100 -8.44 19.57 -5.06
N LEU A 101 -8.57 18.25 -4.96
CA LEU A 101 -9.03 17.59 -3.73
C LEU A 101 -8.09 17.84 -2.53
N GLU A 102 -6.78 18.01 -2.75
CA GLU A 102 -5.88 18.36 -1.64
C GLU A 102 -6.15 19.76 -1.06
N LEU A 103 -6.68 20.67 -1.88
CA LEU A 103 -7.01 22.05 -1.50
C LEU A 103 -8.46 22.19 -1.02
N ASP A 104 -9.28 21.14 -1.19
CA ASP A 104 -10.66 21.13 -0.74
C ASP A 104 -10.74 21.25 0.80
N ALA A 105 -11.68 22.08 1.26
CA ALA A 105 -11.82 22.44 2.67
C ALA A 105 -12.15 21.25 3.58
N THR A 106 -12.70 20.16 3.03
CA THR A 106 -13.03 18.93 3.77
C THR A 106 -11.97 17.86 3.53
N PHE A 107 -11.60 17.62 2.27
CA PHE A 107 -10.70 16.54 1.90
C PHE A 107 -9.26 16.80 2.31
N GLY A 108 -8.75 18.03 2.16
CA GLY A 108 -7.37 18.39 2.52
C GLY A 108 -7.04 18.10 3.99
N PRO A 109 -7.81 18.62 4.96
CA PRO A 109 -7.62 18.31 6.38
C PRO A 109 -7.72 16.82 6.69
N GLU A 110 -8.66 16.11 6.05
CA GLU A 110 -8.83 14.68 6.26
C GLU A 110 -7.66 13.87 5.69
N PHE A 111 -7.12 14.26 4.54
CA PHE A 111 -5.93 13.65 3.95
C PHE A 111 -4.71 13.77 4.86
N ILE A 112 -4.56 14.92 5.55
CA ILE A 112 -3.51 15.09 6.56
C ILE A 112 -3.71 14.11 7.73
N LYS A 113 -4.96 13.90 8.20
CA LYS A 113 -5.24 12.91 9.25
C LYS A 113 -4.95 11.49 8.78
N GLN A 114 -5.36 11.12 7.57
CA GLN A 114 -5.11 9.78 7.04
C GLN A 114 -3.60 9.52 6.82
N LYS A 115 -2.80 10.52 6.43
CA LYS A 115 -1.34 10.39 6.40
C LYS A 115 -0.75 10.10 7.79
N LYS A 116 -1.25 10.77 8.83
CA LYS A 116 -0.85 10.49 10.22
C LYS A 116 -1.27 9.07 10.64
N ARG A 117 -2.49 8.65 10.33
CA ARG A 117 -2.98 7.29 10.59
C ARG A 117 -2.07 6.23 9.95
N VAL A 118 -1.78 6.36 8.65
CA VAL A 118 -0.91 5.43 7.91
C VAL A 118 0.51 5.38 8.51
N ARG A 119 1.02 6.49 9.07
CA ARG A 119 2.33 6.50 9.75
C ARG A 119 2.39 5.56 10.95
N GLU A 120 1.29 5.47 11.70
CA GLU A 120 1.18 4.69 12.94
C GLU A 120 0.78 3.22 12.70
N MET A 121 0.34 2.89 11.48
CA MET A 121 -0.01 1.51 11.12
C MET A 121 1.20 0.57 11.24
N HIS A 122 0.89 -0.69 11.55
CA HIS A 122 1.86 -1.76 11.49
C HIS A 122 2.23 -2.06 10.05
N VAL A 123 3.53 -2.23 9.81
CA VAL A 123 4.13 -2.56 8.53
C VAL A 123 4.89 -3.87 8.64
N ARG A 124 4.64 -4.74 7.67
CA ARG A 124 5.48 -5.90 7.35
C ARG A 124 5.99 -5.77 5.91
N TYR A 125 7.12 -6.38 5.60
CA TYR A 125 7.68 -6.40 4.25
C TYR A 125 8.48 -7.68 4.01
N VAL A 126 8.63 -8.05 2.74
CA VAL A 126 9.49 -9.14 2.30
C VAL A 126 10.20 -8.77 1.00
N SER A 127 11.44 -9.23 0.85
CA SER A 127 12.25 -9.00 -0.36
C SER A 127 11.67 -9.79 -1.53
N GLU A 128 11.48 -9.12 -2.66
CA GLU A 128 11.15 -9.80 -3.93
C GLU A 128 11.67 -8.94 -5.10
N PRO A 129 12.88 -9.21 -5.60
CA PRO A 129 13.49 -8.42 -6.66
C PRO A 129 13.01 -8.80 -8.06
N GLU A 130 12.43 -9.98 -8.27
CA GLU A 130 11.95 -10.41 -9.58
C GLU A 130 10.57 -9.78 -9.88
N PRO A 131 10.42 -8.94 -10.92
CA PRO A 131 9.22 -8.14 -11.13
C PRO A 131 7.91 -8.94 -11.29
N MET A 132 7.95 -10.10 -11.95
CA MET A 132 6.76 -10.92 -12.18
C MET A 132 6.26 -11.54 -10.88
N ARG A 133 7.17 -12.16 -10.12
CA ARG A 133 6.92 -12.74 -8.81
C ARG A 133 6.52 -11.66 -7.81
N GLN A 134 7.09 -10.47 -7.87
CA GLN A 134 6.68 -9.33 -7.05
C GLN A 134 5.23 -8.92 -7.30
N ALA A 135 4.81 -8.87 -8.57
CA ALA A 135 3.41 -8.56 -8.94
C ALA A 135 2.45 -9.67 -8.50
N LEU A 136 2.81 -10.93 -8.76
CA LEU A 136 2.01 -12.09 -8.36
C LEU A 136 1.90 -12.21 -6.84
N LEU A 137 2.98 -11.91 -6.11
CA LEU A 137 2.99 -11.94 -4.65
C LEU A 137 2.09 -10.84 -4.06
N GLU A 138 2.09 -9.63 -4.60
CA GLU A 138 1.15 -8.57 -4.19
C GLU A 138 -0.30 -9.03 -4.33
N MET A 139 -0.67 -9.63 -5.46
CA MET A 139 -2.00 -10.19 -5.70
C MET A 139 -2.31 -11.34 -4.74
N TYR A 140 -1.39 -12.29 -4.60
CA TYR A 140 -1.55 -13.44 -3.72
C TYR A 140 -1.80 -13.01 -2.28
N VAL A 141 -0.99 -12.10 -1.73
CA VAL A 141 -1.17 -11.59 -0.37
C VAL A 141 -2.48 -10.82 -0.23
N SER A 142 -2.84 -10.00 -1.21
CA SER A 142 -4.08 -9.23 -1.17
C SER A 142 -5.32 -10.13 -1.14
N VAL A 143 -5.35 -11.17 -1.98
CA VAL A 143 -6.45 -12.14 -2.03
C VAL A 143 -6.48 -13.00 -0.76
N SER A 144 -5.34 -13.56 -0.35
CA SER A 144 -5.25 -14.45 0.80
C SER A 144 -5.59 -13.77 2.13
N LEU A 145 -5.33 -12.47 2.26
CA LEU A 145 -5.64 -11.70 3.48
C LEU A 145 -6.93 -10.87 3.37
N GLY A 146 -7.58 -10.85 2.21
CA GLY A 146 -8.78 -10.06 1.97
C GLY A 146 -8.58 -8.56 2.23
N THR A 147 -7.45 -7.99 1.77
CA THR A 147 -7.14 -6.59 2.07
C THR A 147 -8.12 -5.62 1.38
N PRO A 148 -8.89 -4.81 2.13
CA PRO A 148 -10.02 -4.07 1.59
C PRO A 148 -9.64 -2.89 0.69
N HIS A 149 -8.42 -2.34 0.81
CA HIS A 149 -8.03 -1.14 0.07
C HIS A 149 -7.12 -1.43 -1.14
N ASN A 150 -6.96 -2.71 -1.48
CA ASN A 150 -6.38 -3.14 -2.75
C ASN A 150 -7.48 -3.23 -3.80
N ASN A 151 -7.53 -2.27 -4.73
CA ASN A 151 -8.27 -2.44 -5.97
C ASN A 151 -7.29 -2.76 -7.11
N PHE A 152 -7.65 -3.76 -7.91
CA PHE A 152 -6.99 -4.10 -9.17
C PHE A 152 -7.84 -3.66 -10.37
N ASP A 153 -8.82 -2.80 -10.11
CA ASP A 153 -9.68 -2.19 -11.13
C ASP A 153 -8.88 -1.17 -11.95
N ASN A 154 -9.27 -0.98 -13.20
CA ASN A 154 -8.65 0.01 -14.07
C ASN A 154 -9.18 1.43 -13.75
N HIS A 155 -8.38 2.44 -14.09
CA HIS A 155 -8.67 3.85 -13.87
C HIS A 155 -8.73 4.58 -15.21
#